data_AF-A0A945TTT6-F1
#
_entry.id   AF-A0A945TTT6-F1
#
_cell.length_a   1.000
_cell.length_b   1.000
_cell.length_c   1.000
_cell.angle_alpha   90.00
_cell.angle_beta   90.00
_cell.angle_gamma   90.00
#
_symmetry.space_group_name_H-M   'P 1'
#
loop_
_entity.id
_entity.type
_entity.pdbx_description
1 polymer ?
#
loop_
_entity_poly.entity_id
_entity_poly.type
_entity_poly.pdbx_seq_one_letter_code
_entity_poly.pdbx_strand_id
1 'polypeptide(L)'
;MLKNLDPLLNPNLLYILRAMGHGDVLTLVDSNFPADSVASTTVHGEVIRLDGAGIPEVARAIFSVFPLDSFIEAPIQYMQVVGEPGTMLEVHKDLYDIALKNEDREWKMDSVERHSFYEQSRKTYAVIATAERRPYGCFMITKGVIGPDGKVM
;
A
#
# COMPACT_ATOMS: atom_id res chain seq x y z
N MET A 1 -21.12 5.70 4.69
CA MET A 1 -20.49 4.91 5.77
C MET A 1 -21.18 3.56 5.87
N LEU A 2 -20.44 2.51 6.21
CA LEU A 2 -20.94 1.15 6.39
C LEU A 2 -20.58 0.65 7.80
N LYS A 3 -21.32 -0.33 8.31
CA LYS A 3 -21.00 -0.93 9.62
C LYS A 3 -19.71 -1.76 9.50
N ASN A 4 -18.84 -1.66 10.50
CA ASN A 4 -17.59 -2.43 10.62
C ASN A 4 -16.54 -2.18 9.52
N LEU A 5 -16.67 -1.10 8.75
CA LEU A 5 -15.64 -0.67 7.79
C LEU A 5 -15.12 0.70 8.18
N ASP A 6 -13.80 0.89 8.07
CA ASP A 6 -13.18 2.19 8.29
C ASP A 6 -13.78 3.23 7.32
N PRO A 7 -14.20 4.43 7.80
CA PRO A 7 -14.83 5.44 6.95
C PRO A 7 -13.90 6.03 5.87
N LEU A 8 -12.57 5.87 5.99
CA LEU A 8 -11.62 6.24 4.93
C LEU A 8 -11.70 5.33 3.71
N LEU A 9 -12.28 4.13 3.87
CA LEU A 9 -12.60 3.23 2.76
C LEU A 9 -13.79 3.79 1.98
N ASN A 10 -13.52 4.83 1.19
CA ASN A 10 -14.50 5.44 0.30
C ASN A 10 -14.96 4.44 -0.80
N PRO A 11 -16.04 4.73 -1.54
CA PRO A 11 -16.58 3.79 -2.51
C PRO A 11 -15.57 3.31 -3.56
N ASN A 12 -14.71 4.21 -4.07
CA ASN A 12 -13.71 3.87 -5.08
C ASN A 12 -12.61 2.98 -4.48
N LEU A 13 -12.11 3.32 -3.29
CA LEU A 13 -11.09 2.51 -2.61
C LEU A 13 -11.62 1.11 -2.30
N LEU A 14 -12.83 0.98 -1.74
CA LEU A 14 -13.44 -0.34 -1.48
C LEU A 14 -13.59 -1.17 -2.76
N TYR A 15 -14.07 -0.55 -3.84
CA TYR A 15 -14.19 -1.22 -5.13
C TYR A 15 -12.84 -1.77 -5.60
N ILE A 16 -11.80 -0.93 -5.58
CA ILE A 16 -10.46 -1.29 -6.05
C ILE A 16 -9.86 -2.41 -5.20
N LEU A 17 -9.85 -2.27 -3.87
CA LEU A 17 -9.33 -3.31 -2.98
C LEU A 17 -10.07 -4.63 -3.17
N ARG A 18 -11.38 -4.60 -3.44
CA ARG A 18 -12.18 -5.82 -3.65
C ARG A 18 -12.00 -6.43 -5.04
N ALA A 19 -11.78 -5.61 -6.06
CA ALA A 19 -11.62 -6.04 -7.46
C ALA A 19 -10.24 -6.65 -7.73
N MET A 20 -9.20 -6.20 -7.03
CA MET A 20 -7.85 -6.78 -7.11
C MET A 20 -7.85 -8.30 -6.87
N GLY A 21 -7.09 -9.03 -7.67
CA GLY A 21 -6.79 -10.45 -7.49
C GLY A 21 -5.55 -10.69 -6.61
N HIS A 22 -5.24 -11.95 -6.34
CA HIS A 22 -3.99 -12.32 -5.68
C HIS A 22 -2.79 -11.94 -6.56
N GLY A 23 -1.77 -11.34 -5.94
CA GLY A 23 -0.57 -10.86 -6.62
C GLY A 23 -0.72 -9.48 -7.24
N ASP A 24 -1.95 -8.92 -7.31
CA ASP A 24 -2.11 -7.52 -7.68
C ASP A 24 -1.47 -6.63 -6.62
N VAL A 25 -0.81 -5.57 -7.10
CA VAL A 25 -0.06 -4.65 -6.26
C VAL A 25 -0.79 -3.33 -6.15
N LEU A 26 -0.84 -2.76 -4.95
CA LEU A 26 -1.35 -1.43 -4.67
C LEU A 26 -0.19 -0.48 -4.35
N THR A 27 -0.16 0.68 -4.98
CA THR A 27 0.82 1.72 -4.69
C THR A 27 0.21 2.78 -3.77
N LEU A 28 0.71 2.90 -2.53
CA LEU A 28 0.27 3.90 -1.54
C LEU A 28 1.37 4.95 -1.35
N VAL A 29 1.06 6.24 -1.59
CA VAL A 29 2.11 7.26 -1.75
C VAL A 29 1.89 8.52 -0.94
N ASP A 30 3.00 9.18 -0.63
CA ASP A 30 3.05 10.50 -0.02
C ASP A 30 2.63 11.62 -1.00
N SER A 31 2.55 12.84 -0.49
CA SER A 31 2.12 14.03 -1.23
C SER A 31 3.12 14.53 -2.29
N ASN A 32 4.36 14.02 -2.31
CA ASN A 32 5.40 14.41 -3.25
C ASN A 32 5.53 13.44 -4.43
N PHE A 33 4.94 12.25 -4.35
CA PHE A 33 4.97 11.27 -5.42
C PHE A 33 4.20 11.78 -6.65
N PRO A 34 4.68 11.52 -7.89
CA PRO A 34 4.02 11.97 -9.12
C PRO A 34 2.78 11.10 -9.46
N ALA A 35 1.82 11.07 -8.54
CA ALA A 35 0.72 10.10 -8.50
C ALA A 35 -0.15 10.12 -9.75
N ASP A 36 -0.59 11.29 -10.23
CA ASP A 36 -1.42 11.40 -11.43
C ASP A 36 -0.72 10.80 -12.67
N SER A 37 0.56 11.13 -12.87
CA SER A 37 1.32 10.64 -14.02
C SER A 37 1.60 9.13 -13.98
N VAL A 38 1.69 8.54 -12.79
CA VAL A 38 1.92 7.11 -12.61
C VAL A 38 0.59 6.35 -12.70
N ALA A 39 -0.45 6.85 -12.04
CA ALA A 39 -1.78 6.27 -12.05
C ALA A 39 -2.35 6.13 -13.47
N SER A 40 -2.08 7.10 -14.36
CA SER A 40 -2.48 7.06 -15.78
C SER A 40 -2.02 5.82 -16.56
N THR A 41 -1.02 5.09 -16.03
CA THR A 41 -0.48 3.86 -16.64
C THR A 41 -0.87 2.57 -15.91
N THR A 42 -1.52 2.68 -14.74
CA THR A 42 -1.97 1.53 -13.95
C THR A 42 -3.25 0.91 -14.50
N VAL A 43 -3.64 -0.26 -13.99
CA VAL A 43 -4.89 -0.95 -14.36
C VAL A 43 -6.12 -0.06 -14.09
N HIS A 44 -6.15 0.64 -12.95
CA HIS A 44 -7.24 1.55 -12.62
C HIS A 44 -7.25 2.81 -13.49
N GLY A 45 -6.08 3.29 -13.90
CA GLY A 45 -5.92 4.44 -14.80
C GLY A 45 -6.05 5.83 -14.16
N GLU A 46 -6.56 5.92 -12.93
CA GLU A 46 -6.73 7.19 -12.20
C GLU A 46 -6.23 7.09 -10.75
N VAL A 47 -5.86 8.23 -10.17
CA VAL A 47 -5.40 8.30 -8.78
C VAL A 47 -6.59 8.30 -7.83
N ILE A 48 -6.51 7.49 -6.77
CA ILE A 48 -7.43 7.56 -5.64
C ILE A 48 -6.86 8.56 -4.64
N ARG A 49 -7.55 9.67 -4.40
CA ARG A 49 -7.06 10.71 -3.49
C ARG A 49 -7.68 10.60 -2.10
N LEU A 50 -6.83 10.58 -1.09
CA LEU A 50 -7.15 10.68 0.34
C LEU A 50 -6.38 11.85 0.96
N ASP A 51 -6.54 13.04 0.39
CA ASP A 51 -5.79 14.27 0.71
C ASP A 51 -5.98 14.81 2.14
N GLY A 52 -6.78 14.14 2.98
CA GLY A 52 -7.01 14.49 4.39
C GLY A 52 -6.38 13.54 5.40
N ALA A 53 -5.73 12.45 4.95
CA ALA A 53 -5.21 11.39 5.82
C ALA A 53 -3.76 11.06 5.47
N GLY A 54 -2.93 10.76 6.48
CA GLY A 54 -1.54 10.34 6.30
C GLY A 54 -1.43 8.84 6.01
N ILE A 55 -0.20 8.38 5.79
CA ILE A 55 0.10 6.95 5.58
C ILE A 55 -0.44 6.09 6.74
N PRO A 56 -0.25 6.45 8.03
CA PRO A 56 -0.71 5.60 9.13
C PRO A 56 -2.24 5.39 9.13
N GLU A 57 -3.02 6.44 8.87
CA GLU A 57 -4.48 6.36 8.83
C GLU A 57 -4.95 5.50 7.65
N VAL A 58 -4.41 5.74 6.46
CA VAL A 58 -4.81 5.02 5.25
C VAL A 58 -4.37 3.56 5.30
N ALA A 59 -3.17 3.27 5.80
CA ALA A 59 -2.69 1.90 5.97
C ALA A 59 -3.57 1.10 6.96
N ARG A 60 -3.99 1.71 8.08
CA ARG A 60 -4.94 1.08 9.01
C ARG A 60 -6.25 0.71 8.32
N ALA A 61 -6.80 1.65 7.54
CA ALA A 61 -8.03 1.42 6.80
C ALA A 61 -7.87 0.29 5.78
N ILE A 62 -6.80 0.29 4.98
CA ILE A 62 -6.53 -0.74 3.97
C ILE A 62 -6.35 -2.11 4.63
N PHE A 63 -5.44 -2.24 5.60
CA PHE A 63 -5.12 -3.53 6.23
C PHE A 63 -6.28 -4.12 7.05
N SER A 64 -7.30 -3.33 7.40
CA SER A 64 -8.52 -3.86 8.03
C SER A 64 -9.34 -4.79 7.10
N VAL A 65 -9.11 -4.74 5.79
CA VAL A 65 -9.85 -5.53 4.78
C VAL A 65 -8.95 -6.20 3.73
N PHE A 66 -7.67 -5.83 3.66
CA PHE A 66 -6.76 -6.22 2.60
C PHE A 66 -5.75 -7.27 3.10
N PRO A 67 -5.81 -8.51 2.61
CA PRO A 67 -4.85 -9.55 3.01
C PRO A 67 -3.49 -9.31 2.36
N LEU A 68 -2.41 -9.45 3.11
CA LEU A 68 -1.06 -9.42 2.58
C LEU A 68 -0.66 -10.75 1.94
N ASP A 69 0.18 -10.69 0.91
CA ASP A 69 0.63 -11.88 0.19
C ASP A 69 1.67 -12.69 0.98
N SER A 70 1.24 -13.84 1.47
CA SER A 70 2.05 -14.80 2.23
C SER A 70 2.93 -15.71 1.37
N PHE A 71 2.77 -15.70 0.05
CA PHE A 71 3.54 -16.56 -0.86
C PHE A 71 4.86 -15.92 -1.30
N ILE A 72 5.10 -14.67 -0.93
CA ILE A 72 6.33 -13.93 -1.21
C ILE A 72 7.00 -13.47 0.08
N GLU A 73 8.32 -13.29 0.02
CA GLU A 73 9.11 -13.00 1.21
C GLU A 73 8.75 -11.63 1.83
N ALA A 74 8.55 -10.61 1.01
CA ALA A 74 8.28 -9.23 1.44
C ALA A 74 7.10 -8.64 0.64
N PRO A 75 5.85 -8.80 1.10
CA PRO A 75 4.67 -8.29 0.39
C PRO A 75 4.49 -6.78 0.48
N ILE A 76 5.28 -6.13 1.32
CA ILE A 76 5.35 -4.67 1.41
C ILE A 76 6.75 -4.23 0.98
N GLN A 77 6.81 -3.31 0.03
CA GLN A 77 8.03 -2.72 -0.48
C GLN A 77 7.98 -1.20 -0.25
N TYR A 78 9.04 -0.59 0.26
CA TYR A 78 9.14 0.87 0.41
C TYR A 78 10.22 1.47 -0.49
N MET A 79 10.09 2.75 -0.82
CA MET A 79 11.10 3.45 -1.62
C MET A 79 12.37 3.71 -0.80
N GLN A 80 13.53 3.28 -1.31
CA GLN A 80 14.84 3.51 -0.69
C GLN A 80 15.18 5.00 -0.58
N VAL A 81 15.85 5.35 0.50
CA VAL A 81 16.56 6.64 0.62
C VAL A 81 17.74 6.63 -0.34
N VAL A 82 17.86 7.67 -1.16
CA VAL A 82 18.92 7.75 -2.18
C VAL A 82 20.29 7.75 -1.50
N GLY A 83 21.14 6.80 -1.87
CA GLY A 83 22.48 6.63 -1.31
C GLY A 83 22.54 5.89 0.04
N GLU A 84 21.38 5.53 0.60
CA GLU A 84 21.27 4.85 1.90
C GLU A 84 20.30 3.64 1.82
N PRO A 85 20.65 2.60 1.04
CA PRO A 85 19.82 1.41 0.92
C PRO A 85 19.67 0.71 2.28
N GLY A 86 18.46 0.23 2.58
CA GLY A 86 18.15 -0.42 3.86
C GLY A 86 17.80 0.53 5.02
N THR A 87 17.94 1.85 4.85
CA THR A 87 17.47 2.80 5.86
C THR A 87 15.94 2.77 5.97
N MET A 88 15.44 2.52 7.19
CA MET A 88 14.02 2.58 7.55
C MET A 88 13.74 3.88 8.30
N LEU A 89 12.94 4.76 7.68
CA LEU A 89 12.46 6.00 8.27
C LEU A 89 11.23 5.76 9.17
N GLU A 90 10.84 6.76 9.95
CA GLU A 90 9.66 6.67 10.83
C GLU A 90 8.38 6.34 10.06
N VAL A 91 8.16 6.93 8.88
CA VAL A 91 6.98 6.64 8.06
C VAL A 91 6.94 5.17 7.61
N HIS A 92 8.10 4.53 7.39
CA HIS A 92 8.17 3.12 7.04
C HIS A 92 7.82 2.24 8.23
N LYS A 93 8.35 2.59 9.41
CA LYS A 93 8.07 1.89 10.68
C LYS A 93 6.59 1.98 11.06
N ASP A 94 5.97 3.14 10.90
CA ASP A 94 4.55 3.32 11.19
C ASP A 94 3.68 2.36 10.38
N LEU A 95 3.91 2.27 9.06
CA LEU A 95 3.15 1.36 8.20
C LEU A 95 3.42 -0.11 8.56
N TYR A 96 4.67 -0.45 8.83
CA TYR A 96 5.07 -1.80 9.23
C TYR A 96 4.37 -2.24 10.53
N ASP A 97 4.39 -1.39 11.56
CA ASP A 97 3.76 -1.67 12.85
C ASP A 97 2.24 -1.84 12.73
N ILE A 98 1.62 -1.15 11.77
CA ILE A 98 0.20 -1.34 11.46
C ILE A 98 -0.04 -2.68 10.77
N ALA A 99 0.80 -3.07 9.81
CA ALA A 99 0.68 -4.36 9.14
C ALA A 99 0.78 -5.52 10.14
N LEU A 100 1.76 -5.48 11.05
CA LEU A 100 1.94 -6.50 12.11
C LEU A 100 0.77 -6.60 13.09
N LYS A 101 0.01 -5.52 13.31
CA LYS A 101 -1.14 -5.53 14.23
C LYS A 101 -2.41 -6.11 13.62
N ASN A 102 -2.49 -6.18 12.28
CA ASN A 102 -3.71 -6.63 11.59
C ASN A 102 -3.73 -8.14 11.36
N GLU A 103 -2.59 -8.82 11.39
CA GLU A 103 -2.51 -10.25 11.14
C GLU A 103 -1.61 -10.95 12.15
N ASP A 104 -1.98 -12.17 12.56
CA ASP A 104 -1.20 -13.01 13.48
C ASP A 104 0.01 -13.66 12.77
N ARG A 105 0.80 -12.85 12.05
CA ARG A 105 1.97 -13.28 11.28
C ARG A 105 3.03 -12.18 11.24
N GLU A 106 4.28 -12.59 11.28
CA GLU A 106 5.39 -11.69 10.98
C GLU A 106 5.49 -11.43 9.48
N TRP A 107 5.46 -10.16 9.10
CA TRP A 107 5.67 -9.71 7.73
C TRP A 107 7.10 -9.25 7.55
N LYS A 108 7.65 -9.36 6.35
CA LYS A 108 8.87 -8.63 6.00
C LYS A 108 8.53 -7.45 5.10
N MET A 109 9.35 -6.42 5.26
CA MET A 109 9.42 -5.30 4.33
C MET A 109 10.79 -5.32 3.66
N ASP A 110 10.81 -5.00 2.38
CA ASP A 110 12.04 -4.76 1.64
C ASP A 110 11.97 -3.41 0.92
N SER A 111 13.09 -3.00 0.37
CA SER A 111 13.30 -1.66 -0.15
C SER A 111 13.61 -1.70 -1.64
N VAL A 112 13.01 -0.79 -2.39
CA VAL A 112 13.18 -0.69 -3.85
C VAL A 112 13.86 0.64 -4.18
N GLU A 113 14.88 0.59 -5.02
CA GLU A 113 15.57 1.78 -5.54
C GLU A 113 14.55 2.73 -6.19
N ARG A 114 14.73 4.04 -6.02
CA ARG A 114 13.76 5.08 -6.41
C ARG A 114 13.26 4.98 -7.85
N HIS A 115 14.15 4.83 -8.83
CA HIS A 115 13.75 4.72 -10.24
C HIS A 115 13.02 3.40 -10.50
N SER A 116 13.51 2.30 -9.96
CA SER A 116 12.82 1.00 -10.01
C SER A 116 11.43 1.08 -9.37
N PHE A 117 11.26 1.81 -8.26
CA PHE A 117 9.98 2.01 -7.60
C PHE A 117 9.00 2.71 -8.54
N TYR A 118 9.42 3.75 -9.27
CA TYR A 118 8.56 4.41 -10.27
C TYR A 118 8.19 3.46 -11.41
N GLU A 119 9.14 2.70 -11.95
CA GLU A 119 8.87 1.76 -13.04
C GLU A 119 7.90 0.65 -12.65
N GLN A 120 8.04 0.12 -11.43
CA GLN A 120 7.16 -0.90 -10.89
C GLN A 120 5.78 -0.32 -10.55
N SER A 121 5.72 0.88 -9.96
CA SER A 121 4.46 1.57 -9.64
C SER A 121 3.57 1.82 -10.87
N ARG A 122 4.16 1.93 -12.07
CA ARG A 122 3.39 2.06 -13.32
C ARG A 122 2.66 0.78 -13.72
N LYS A 123 3.10 -0.37 -13.21
CA LYS A 123 2.55 -1.70 -13.52
C LYS A 123 1.61 -2.21 -12.44
N THR A 124 1.39 -1.45 -11.38
CA THR A 124 0.50 -1.84 -10.27
C THR A 124 -0.95 -1.66 -10.67
N TYR A 125 -1.85 -2.16 -9.82
CA TYR A 125 -3.28 -2.11 -10.07
C TYR A 125 -3.82 -0.68 -9.92
N ALA A 126 -3.41 0.02 -8.86
CA ALA A 126 -3.85 1.39 -8.58
C ALA A 126 -2.83 2.17 -7.74
N VAL A 127 -2.93 3.50 -7.82
CA VAL A 127 -2.20 4.44 -6.96
C VAL A 127 -3.18 5.15 -6.02
N ILE A 128 -2.86 5.17 -4.73
CA ILE A 128 -3.54 5.95 -3.69
C ILE A 128 -2.60 7.04 -3.22
N ALA A 129 -2.99 8.30 -3.43
CA ALA A 129 -2.28 9.46 -2.92
C ALA A 129 -2.83 9.88 -1.55
N THR A 130 -1.93 10.11 -0.59
CA THR A 130 -2.25 10.54 0.77
C THR A 130 -1.79 11.97 1.03
N ALA A 131 -2.14 12.52 2.19
CA ALA A 131 -1.63 13.79 2.70
C ALA A 131 -0.27 13.67 3.42
N GLU A 132 0.38 12.51 3.39
CA GLU A 132 1.65 12.30 4.06
C GLU A 132 2.70 13.26 3.51
N ARG A 133 3.39 13.96 4.41
CA ARG A 133 4.38 14.98 4.06
C ARG A 133 5.80 14.49 4.29
N ARG A 134 5.97 13.45 5.11
CA ARG A 134 7.28 12.85 5.35
C ARG A 134 7.78 12.23 4.05
N PRO A 135 9.04 12.50 3.66
CA PRO A 135 9.59 12.00 2.40
C PRO A 135 9.76 10.48 2.44
N TYR A 136 9.80 9.88 1.25
CA TYR A 136 9.90 8.43 1.07
C TYR A 136 8.72 7.66 1.67
N GLY A 137 7.59 8.31 1.90
CA GLY A 137 6.35 7.70 2.41
C GLY A 137 5.59 6.97 1.30
N CYS A 138 6.29 6.18 0.49
CA CYS A 138 5.75 5.48 -0.66
C CYS A 138 5.96 3.98 -0.54
N PHE A 139 4.90 3.21 -0.78
CA PHE A 139 4.84 1.77 -0.57
C PHE A 139 4.16 1.07 -1.74
N MET A 140 4.62 -0.14 -2.04
CA MET A 140 3.90 -1.10 -2.87
C MET A 140 3.47 -2.28 -1.99
N ILE A 141 2.21 -2.66 -2.08
CA ILE A 141 1.57 -3.64 -1.19
C ILE A 141 0.93 -4.72 -2.06
N THR A 142 1.35 -5.97 -1.89
CA THR A 142 0.89 -7.09 -2.72
C THR A 142 -0.26 -7.83 -2.05
N LYS A 143 -1.33 -8.08 -2.80
CA LYS A 143 -2.53 -8.74 -2.29
C LYS A 143 -2.36 -10.26 -2.15
N GLY A 144 -2.68 -10.76 -0.97
CA GLY A 144 -2.67 -12.19 -0.66
C GLY A 144 -3.98 -12.92 -0.94
N VAL A 145 -4.10 -14.07 -0.29
CA VAL A 145 -5.22 -15.00 -0.42
C VAL A 145 -5.84 -15.23 0.96
N ILE A 146 -7.16 -15.14 1.03
CA ILE A 146 -7.93 -15.58 2.20
C ILE A 146 -8.47 -16.98 1.92
N GLY A 147 -8.15 -17.93 2.80
CA GLY A 147 -8.60 -19.31 2.72
C GLY A 147 -10.08 -19.47 3.07
N PRO A 148 -10.66 -20.67 2.85
CA PRO A 148 -12.05 -20.96 3.20
C PRO A 148 -12.39 -20.80 4.70
N ASP A 149 -11.38 -20.80 5.56
CA ASP A 149 -11.49 -20.55 7.01
C ASP A 149 -11.52 -19.06 7.39
N GLY A 150 -11.43 -18.17 6.40
CA GLY A 150 -11.44 -16.72 6.58
C GLY A 150 -10.11 -16.13 7.02
N LYS A 151 -9.01 -16.91 7.01
CA LYS A 151 -7.67 -16.45 7.38
C LYS A 151 -6.76 -16.29 6.16
N VAL A 152 -5.73 -15.48 6.29
CA VAL A 152 -4.67 -15.40 5.27
C VAL A 152 -3.93 -16.74 5.19
N MET A 153 -3.76 -17.24 3.96
CA MET A 153 -3.14 -18.55 3.69
C MET A 153 -1.65 -18.61 4.03
#